data_AF-A0A839L935-F1
#
_entry.id   AF-A0A839L935-F1
#
_cell.length_a   1.000
_cell.length_b   1.000
_cell.length_c   1.000
_cell.angle_alpha   90.00
_cell.angle_beta   90.00
_cell.angle_gamma   90.00
#
_symmetry.space_group_name_H-M   'P 1'
#
loop_
_entity.id
_entity.type
_entity.pdbx_description
1 polymer ?
#
loop_
_entity_poly.entity_id
_entity_poly.type
_entity_poly.pdbx_seq_one_letter_code
_entity_poly.pdbx_strand_id
1 'polypeptide(L)' 'MIAAYIDQIIMFSVGLYASLVGFRVVAPPSKDPAQAQLWLSKFGIFFRVGGPLMIGIAIVLAAAQFFGIAG' A
#
# COMPACT_ATOMS: atom_id res chain seq x y z
N MET A 1 6.26 -23.02 -0.53
CA MET A 1 5.03 -22.48 -1.16
C MET A 1 4.71 -21.07 -0.67
N ILE A 2 4.60 -20.80 0.63
CA ILE A 2 4.38 -19.43 1.14
C ILE A 2 5.49 -18.44 0.74
N ALA A 3 6.74 -18.92 0.67
CA ALA A 3 7.91 -18.10 0.33
C ALA A 3 7.82 -17.43 -1.04
N ALA A 4 7.11 -18.06 -1.99
CA ALA A 4 6.93 -17.53 -3.34
C ALA A 4 5.92 -16.37 -3.40
N TYR A 5 5.16 -16.14 -2.32
CA TYR A 5 4.18 -15.06 -2.19
C TYR A 5 4.62 -13.94 -1.24
N ILE A 6 5.83 -14.04 -0.66
CA ILE A 6 6.31 -13.07 0.35
C ILE A 6 6.32 -11.66 -0.21
N ASP A 7 6.76 -11.49 -1.46
CA ASP A 7 6.83 -10.18 -2.10
C ASP A 7 5.44 -9.56 -2.26
N GLN A 8 4.44 -10.31 -2.74
CA GLN A 8 3.06 -9.83 -2.85
C GLN A 8 2.44 -9.53 -1.48
N ILE A 9 2.74 -10.32 -0.45
CA ILE A 9 2.22 -10.08 0.92
C ILE A 9 2.79 -8.78 1.48
N ILE A 10 4.09 -8.52 1.28
CA ILE A 10 4.73 -7.28 1.71
C ILE A 10 4.15 -6.11 0.91
N MET A 11 4.03 -6.24 -0.42
CA MET A 11 3.48 -5.21 -1.29
C MET A 11 2.02 -4.88 -0.93
N PHE A 12 1.19 -5.89 -0.66
CA PHE A 12 -0.17 -5.72 -0.17
C PHE A 12 -0.20 -4.98 1.17
N SER A 13 0.66 -5.36 2.11
CA SER A 13 0.73 -4.73 3.44
C SER A 13 1.16 -3.27 3.37
N VAL A 14 2.15 -2.95 2.52
CA VAL A 14 2.61 -1.58 2.26
C VAL A 14 1.51 -0.75 1.58
N GLY A 15 0.85 -1.31 0.56
CA GLY A 15 -0.29 -0.67 -0.10
C GLY A 15 -1.46 -0.41 0.84
N LEU A 16 -1.74 -1.34 1.75
CA LEU A 16 -2.76 -1.21 2.79
C LEU A 16 -2.42 -0.09 3.76
N TYR A 17 -1.20 -0.06 4.31
CA TYR A 17 -0.75 1.02 5.18
C TYR A 17 -0.80 2.38 4.47
N ALA A 18 -0.32 2.44 3.22
CA ALA A 18 -0.34 3.65 2.45
C ALA A 18 -1.76 4.18 2.20
N SER A 19 -2.69 3.29 1.90
CA SER A 19 -4.12 3.63 1.77
C SER A 19 -4.67 4.17 3.08
N LEU A 20 -4.43 3.48 4.20
CA LEU A 20 -4.91 3.89 5.52
C LEU A 20 -4.41 5.28 5.93
N VAL A 21 -3.14 5.58 5.65
CA VAL A 21 -2.56 6.91 5.89
C VAL A 21 -3.16 7.95 4.92
N GLY A 22 -3.30 7.62 3.63
CA GLY A 22 -3.86 8.52 2.61
C GLY A 22 -5.34 8.89 2.86
N PHE A 23 -6.13 7.96 3.40
CA PHE A 23 -7.51 8.19 3.82
C PHE A 23 -7.64 8.75 5.25
N ARG A 24 -6.52 9.04 5.93
CA ARG A 24 -6.47 9.55 7.32
C ARG A 24 -7.14 8.62 8.34
N VAL A 25 -7.19 7.33 8.06
CA VAL A 25 -7.64 6.30 9.01
C VAL A 25 -6.57 6.04 10.06
N VAL A 26 -5.30 6.16 9.68
CA VAL A 26 -4.14 6.02 10.58
C VAL A 26 -3.33 7.31 10.59
N ALA A 27 -2.73 7.64 11.74
CA ALA A 27 -1.92 8.83 11.91
C ALA A 27 -0.70 8.82 10.97
N PRO A 28 -0.32 9.97 10.39
CA PRO A 28 0.91 10.11 9.62
C PRO A 28 2.14 9.83 10.51
N PRO A 29 3.30 9.48 9.92
CA PRO A 29 4.51 9.12 10.68
C PRO A 29 5.13 10.29 11.47
N SER A 30 4.53 11.48 11.49
CA SER A 30 5.03 12.64 12.23
C SER A 30 4.23 12.89 13.51
N LYS A 31 4.95 13.10 14.62
CA LYS A 31 4.40 13.51 15.92
C LYS A 31 4.02 15.00 15.95
N ASP A 32 4.56 15.78 15.03
CA ASP A 32 4.27 17.21 14.90
C ASP A 32 3.09 17.41 13.93
N PRO A 33 1.95 17.94 14.39
CA PRO A 33 0.74 18.10 13.57
C PRO A 33 0.94 19.02 12.36
N ALA A 34 1.82 20.03 12.46
CA ALA A 34 2.09 20.95 11.35
C ALA A 34 2.88 20.23 10.23
N GLN A 35 3.89 19.45 10.61
CA GLN A 35 4.67 18.64 9.67
C GLN A 35 3.87 17.48 9.08
N ALA A 36 2.99 16.86 9.88
CA ALA A 36 2.08 15.83 9.42
C ALA A 36 1.10 16.35 8.36
N GLN A 37 0.54 17.55 8.55
CA GLN A 37 -0.33 18.19 7.55
C GLN A 37 0.44 18.57 6.29
N LEU A 38 1.64 19.12 6.40
CA LEU A 38 2.46 19.45 5.24
C LEU A 38 2.81 18.20 4.42
N TRP A 39 3.17 17.11 5.11
CA TRP A 39 3.46 15.82 4.48
C TRP A 39 2.21 15.24 3.80
N LEU A 40 1.05 15.26 4.46
CA LEU A 40 -0.22 14.83 3.87
C LEU A 40 -0.65 15.73 2.70
N SER A 41 -0.33 17.03 2.72
CA SER A 41 -0.65 17.92 1.61
C SER A 41 0.18 17.60 0.36
N LYS A 42 1.42 17.14 0.54
CA LYS A 42 2.32 16.77 -0.57
C LYS A 42 2.13 15.34 -1.05
N PHE A 43 1.95 14.41 -0.11
CA PHE A 43 1.94 12.97 -0.40
C PHE A 43 0.58 12.32 -0.20
N GLY A 44 -0.38 12.99 0.45
CA GLY A 44 -1.68 12.38 0.77
C GLY A 44 -2.47 11.93 -0.45
N ILE A 45 -2.42 12.69 -1.56
CA ILE A 45 -3.05 12.27 -2.83
C ILE A 45 -2.35 11.02 -3.39
N PHE A 46 -1.02 11.03 -3.40
CA PHE A 46 -0.24 9.87 -3.85
C PHE A 46 -0.53 8.63 -3.01
N PHE A 47 -0.63 8.75 -1.70
CA PHE A 47 -0.97 7.65 -0.80
C PHE A 47 -2.43 7.18 -0.97
N ARG A 48 -3.37 8.11 -1.20
CA ARG A 48 -4.79 7.81 -1.40
C ARG A 48 -5.08 7.10 -2.73
N VAL A 49 -4.29 7.36 -3.77
CA VAL A 49 -4.45 6.74 -5.10
C VAL A 49 -3.50 5.55 -5.29
N GLY A 50 -2.23 5.72 -4.91
CA GLY A 50 -1.18 4.72 -5.05
C GLY A 50 -1.35 3.53 -4.11
N GLY A 51 -1.86 3.72 -2.90
CA GLY A 51 -2.14 2.64 -1.96
C GLY A 51 -3.13 1.61 -2.52
N PRO A 52 -4.35 2.01 -2.92
CA PRO A 52 -5.33 1.10 -3.51
C PRO A 52 -4.84 0.45 -4.80
N LEU A 53 -4.08 1.19 -5.60
CA LEU A 53 -3.50 0.68 -6.84
C LEU A 53 -2.45 -0.41 -6.56
N MET A 54 -1.58 -0.22 -5.56
CA MET A 54 -0.63 -1.24 -5.10
C MET A 54 -1.34 -2.49 -4.58
N ILE A 55 -2.42 -2.33 -3.81
CA ILE A 55 -3.23 -3.45 -3.31
C ILE A 55 -3.81 -4.24 -4.49
N GLY A 56 -4.39 -3.55 -5.48
CA GLY A 56 -4.93 -4.18 -6.69
C GLY A 56 -3.87 -4.98 -7.45
N ILE A 57 -2.69 -4.39 -7.66
CA ILE A 57 -1.56 -5.06 -8.33
C ILE A 57 -1.11 -6.30 -7.54
N ALA A 58 -0.96 -6.19 -6.21
CA ALA A 58 -0.56 -7.32 -5.38
C ALA A 58 -1.56 -8.48 -5.44
N ILE A 59 -2.86 -8.18 -5.45
CA ILE A 59 -3.93 -9.19 -5.61
C ILE A 59 -3.87 -9.84 -6.99
N VAL A 60 -3.73 -9.04 -8.05
CA VAL A 60 -3.66 -9.56 -9.43
C VAL A 60 -2.44 -10.45 -9.63
N LEU A 61 -1.27 -10.05 -9.12
CA LEU A 61 -0.06 -10.89 -9.17
C LEU A 61 -0.22 -12.17 -8.37
N ALA A 62 -0.77 -12.10 -7.16
CA ALA A 62 -1.01 -13.28 -6.34
C ALA A 62 -1.98 -14.26 -7.04
N ALA A 63 -3.04 -13.74 -7.68
CA ALA A 63 -3.97 -14.53 -8.47
C ALA A 63 -3.30 -15.14 -9.71
N ALA A 64 -2.53 -14.36 -10.46
CA ALA A 64 -1.82 -14.85 -11.64
C ALA A 64 -0.84 -15.99 -11.31
N GLN A 65 -0.11 -15.86 -10.20
CA GLN A 65 0.80 -16.91 -9.73
C GLN A 65 0.03 -18.13 -9.19
N PHE A 66 -1.11 -17.93 -8.53
CA PHE A 66 -1.98 -19.02 -8.08
C PHE A 66 -2.54 -19.85 -9.24
N PHE A 67 -2.94 -19.19 -10.34
CA PHE A 67 -3.42 -19.85 -11.56
C PHE A 67 -2.29 -20.38 -12.45
N GLY A 68 -1.02 -20.19 -12.09
CA GLY A 68 0.13 -20.63 -12.88
C GLY A 68 0.33 -19.87 -14.18
N ILE A 69 -0.27 -18.68 -14.31
CA ILE A 69 -0.17 -17.79 -15.48
C ILE A 69 1.13 -16.98 -15.42
N ALA A 70 1.60 -16.68 -14.22
CA ALA A 70 2.89 -16.04 -13.96
C ALA A 70 3.75 -17.02 -13.14
N GLY A 71 4.79 -17.57 -13.79
CA GLY A 71 5.79 -18.46 -13.21
C GLY A 71 7.17 -18.07 -13.68
#